data_AF-A0A9P7P013-F1
#
_entry.id   AF-A0A9P7P013-F1
#
_cell.length_a   1.000
_cell.length_b   1.000
_cell.length_c   1.000
_cell.angle_alpha   90.00
_cell.angle_beta   90.00
_cell.angle_gamma   90.00
#
_symmetry.space_group_name_H-M   'P 1'
#
loop_
_entity.id
_entity.type
_entity.pdbx_description
1 polymer ?
#
loop_
_entity_poly.entity_id
_entity_poly.type
_entity_poly.pdbx_seq_one_letter_code
_entity_poly.pdbx_strand_id
1 'polypeptide(L)'
;MAIYTPNKSSDANSESSSLRVVFFGNELPNDDLQIHFRRLHTRSKDRNHPLLARFIDEATLVLKEEISALSTDLSRLIPTFETVLQWSEDANASLREGLLCGAIDGVLLVVLQLASYIWYCSKSPFASSRRCLPLSYDLVPDSLFLVSFFWRHPLTNVHSYHEILAYDKEECVHTTLAGLGIGLLSATAVALAPTPAHLPLAGADVVRLAFRLGIHVLAVSELLEARDVTGKPTSWAYLVQIADSDAAQAELDLLYGNAESSANSNKIFISAVSQTSIVASGPPSRLKVLFNKSPLFRNARSTALPVYGGLCHAAHIYGENDARSIVECASLNTVAENCTPLLPIYSTSTGNPYLVNNATETFECVISELLRKQICWDNVINGIRERIHYSGVSAAAVDHFGNSASLHDLDVALKSVLHESQVTLTNILTMSCVPPPREIAPRSTGLSKLAIVGMACRLPGGATDTEKFWDILVKGLDVSRKVPADRFDIETHYDPTGKQMNKSMTQYGCFIDEPGLFDAPFFNMSPREAQTTDPQMRLALVTAYEALEQAGYVGNRTNSTKLERIGTYYGQAADDYREVNQGQEVSTYYIPGGCRAFGPGRINYFFKFAGPSYSIDTA
;
A
#
# COMPACT_ATOMS: atom_id res chain seq x y z
N MET A 1 -63.66 -5.26 -28.92
CA MET A 1 -63.74 -3.83 -28.61
C MET A 1 -63.02 -3.59 -27.30
N ALA A 2 -61.72 -3.34 -27.38
CA ALA A 2 -60.87 -2.79 -26.34
C ALA A 2 -59.91 -1.89 -27.12
N ILE A 3 -59.94 -0.60 -26.82
CA ILE A 3 -59.41 0.46 -27.67
C ILE A 3 -57.89 0.49 -27.53
N TYR A 4 -57.20 0.23 -28.64
CA TYR A 4 -55.76 0.35 -28.80
C TYR A 4 -55.44 1.81 -29.15
N THR A 5 -54.72 2.50 -28.27
CA THR A 5 -54.20 3.85 -28.55
C THR A 5 -52.68 3.73 -28.72
N PRO A 6 -52.11 4.09 -29.89
CA PRO A 6 -50.70 3.88 -30.20
C PRO A 6 -49.81 4.93 -29.50
N ASN A 7 -48.72 4.47 -28.88
CA ASN A 7 -47.66 5.36 -28.41
C ASN A 7 -46.95 6.00 -29.61
N LYS A 8 -46.82 7.33 -29.56
CA LYS A 8 -46.09 8.14 -30.51
C LYS A 8 -44.64 7.66 -30.64
N SER A 9 -44.21 7.48 -31.87
CA SER A 9 -42.83 7.49 -32.30
C SER A 9 -42.25 8.91 -32.16
N SER A 10 -41.24 9.08 -31.31
CA SER A 10 -40.09 9.99 -31.47
C SER A 10 -39.39 10.11 -30.12
N ASP A 11 -38.28 9.41 -29.97
CA ASP A 11 -37.01 9.98 -29.51
C ASP A 11 -36.03 8.82 -29.44
N ALA A 12 -35.29 8.65 -30.55
CA ALA A 12 -34.04 7.94 -30.51
C ALA A 12 -33.16 8.70 -29.50
N ASN A 13 -32.90 8.10 -28.33
CA ASN A 13 -31.84 8.56 -27.46
C ASN A 13 -30.53 8.49 -28.25
N SER A 14 -30.12 9.63 -28.82
CA SER A 14 -28.74 9.82 -29.26
C SER A 14 -27.88 9.81 -28.00
N GLU A 15 -27.25 8.68 -27.70
CA GLU A 15 -26.17 8.66 -26.71
C GLU A 15 -25.13 9.69 -27.14
N SER A 16 -24.93 10.73 -26.32
CA SER A 16 -23.95 11.77 -26.58
C SER A 16 -22.56 11.14 -26.56
N SER A 17 -21.89 11.06 -27.71
CA SER A 17 -20.52 10.59 -27.80
C SER A 17 -19.60 11.53 -27.01
N SER A 18 -18.87 10.98 -26.03
CA SER A 18 -17.97 11.73 -25.14
C SER A 18 -16.54 11.18 -25.27
N LEU A 19 -15.55 12.06 -25.41
CA LEU A 19 -14.14 11.67 -25.34
C LEU A 19 -13.70 11.55 -23.88
N ARG A 20 -12.98 10.50 -23.55
CA ARG A 20 -12.33 10.30 -22.26
C ARG A 20 -10.83 10.52 -22.39
N VAL A 21 -10.29 11.44 -21.60
CA VAL A 21 -8.87 11.72 -21.49
C VAL A 21 -8.41 11.23 -20.13
N VAL A 22 -7.44 10.32 -20.07
CA VAL A 22 -6.77 9.97 -18.80
C VAL A 22 -5.42 10.69 -18.79
N PHE A 23 -5.29 11.66 -17.89
CA PHE A 23 -4.11 12.51 -17.77
C PHE A 23 -3.26 12.14 -16.55
N PHE A 24 -2.01 11.74 -16.81
CA PHE A 24 -1.01 11.41 -15.82
C PHE A 24 0.00 12.56 -15.70
N GLY A 25 -0.05 13.31 -14.60
CA GLY A 25 0.86 14.43 -14.34
C GLY A 25 2.27 14.00 -13.89
N ASN A 26 3.17 14.98 -13.73
CA ASN A 26 4.54 14.78 -13.23
C ASN A 26 4.73 15.20 -11.76
N GLU A 27 3.65 15.59 -11.08
CA GLU A 27 3.72 16.18 -9.74
C GLU A 27 3.14 15.21 -8.70
N LEU A 28 3.87 15.03 -7.60
CA LEU A 28 3.32 14.41 -6.40
C LEU A 28 2.42 15.43 -5.68
N PRO A 29 1.27 15.00 -5.13
CA PRO A 29 0.43 15.90 -4.34
C PRO A 29 1.20 16.40 -3.10
N ASN A 30 1.24 17.72 -2.93
CA ASN A 30 2.02 18.39 -1.87
C ASN A 30 1.46 18.12 -0.45
N ASP A 31 0.14 18.01 -0.33
CA ASP A 31 -0.57 17.65 0.90
C ASP A 31 -1.12 16.21 0.74
N ASP A 32 -1.12 15.40 1.81
CA ASP A 32 -1.74 14.08 1.88
C ASP A 32 -1.04 12.87 1.21
N LEU A 33 0.22 12.97 0.75
CA LEU A 33 0.89 11.83 0.09
C LEU A 33 0.86 10.53 0.94
N GLN A 34 1.24 10.62 2.21
CA GLN A 34 1.18 9.51 3.16
C GLN A 34 -0.24 8.98 3.36
N ILE A 35 -1.22 9.87 3.40
CA ILE A 35 -2.63 9.51 3.57
C ILE A 35 -3.09 8.71 2.36
N HIS A 36 -2.71 9.11 1.14
CA HIS A 36 -3.00 8.35 -0.07
C HIS A 36 -2.36 6.95 -0.05
N PHE A 37 -1.06 6.85 0.27
CA PHE A 37 -0.37 5.56 0.36
C PHE A 37 -0.94 4.65 1.45
N ARG A 38 -1.24 5.19 2.64
CA ARG A 38 -1.88 4.42 3.73
C ARG A 38 -3.26 3.91 3.34
N ARG A 39 -4.03 4.69 2.59
CA ARG A 39 -5.34 4.26 2.04
C ARG A 39 -5.18 3.16 1.00
N LEU A 40 -4.23 3.30 0.08
CA LEU A 40 -3.92 2.27 -0.91
C LEU A 40 -3.47 0.97 -0.22
N HIS A 41 -2.62 1.05 0.80
CA HIS A 41 -2.23 -0.10 1.62
C HIS A 41 -3.44 -0.76 2.29
N THR A 42 -4.31 0.03 2.93
CA THR A 42 -5.51 -0.51 3.58
C THR A 42 -6.44 -1.20 2.58
N ARG A 43 -6.56 -0.64 1.37
CA ARG A 43 -7.40 -1.19 0.29
C ARG A 43 -6.79 -2.41 -0.38
N SER A 44 -5.47 -2.50 -0.47
CA SER A 44 -4.80 -3.67 -1.03
C SER A 44 -4.97 -4.91 -0.16
N LYS A 45 -5.23 -4.73 1.15
CA LYS A 45 -5.61 -5.82 2.05
C LYS A 45 -7.08 -6.24 1.93
N ASP A 46 -7.89 -5.55 1.12
CA ASP A 46 -9.29 -5.88 0.87
C ASP A 46 -9.40 -6.97 -0.21
N ARG A 47 -10.14 -8.04 0.07
CA ARG A 47 -10.35 -9.16 -0.86
C ARG A 47 -11.06 -8.74 -2.16
N ASN A 48 -11.78 -7.62 -2.16
CA ASN A 48 -12.45 -7.09 -3.35
C ASN A 48 -11.48 -6.39 -4.33
N HIS A 49 -10.22 -6.18 -3.94
CA HIS A 49 -9.23 -5.48 -4.75
C HIS A 49 -7.98 -6.34 -5.00
N PRO A 50 -8.11 -7.58 -5.53
CA PRO A 50 -6.98 -8.49 -5.72
C PRO A 50 -5.95 -7.95 -6.72
N LEU A 51 -6.40 -7.16 -7.72
CA LEU A 51 -5.51 -6.52 -8.69
C LEU A 51 -4.65 -5.43 -8.05
N LEU A 52 -5.20 -4.67 -7.10
CA LEU A 52 -4.43 -3.67 -6.35
C LEU A 52 -3.39 -4.34 -5.46
N ALA A 53 -3.77 -5.42 -4.75
CA ALA A 53 -2.85 -6.23 -3.96
C ALA A 53 -1.71 -6.76 -4.82
N ARG A 54 -2.05 -7.41 -5.94
CA ARG A 54 -1.08 -7.93 -6.90
C ARG A 54 -0.14 -6.84 -7.41
N PHE A 55 -0.66 -5.68 -7.81
CA PHE A 55 0.19 -4.59 -8.31
C PHE A 55 1.22 -4.14 -7.28
N ILE A 56 0.82 -3.98 -6.01
CA ILE A 56 1.74 -3.56 -4.95
C ILE A 56 2.81 -4.62 -4.69
N ASP A 57 2.44 -5.91 -4.72
CA ASP A 57 3.37 -7.02 -4.53
C ASP A 57 4.37 -7.11 -5.69
N GLU A 58 3.89 -7.05 -6.94
CA GLU A 58 4.73 -7.07 -8.16
C GLU A 58 5.65 -5.85 -8.23
N ALA A 59 5.13 -4.65 -7.94
CA ALA A 59 5.93 -3.42 -7.87
C ALA A 59 7.02 -3.50 -6.78
N THR A 60 6.72 -4.12 -5.65
CA THR A 60 7.70 -4.34 -4.57
C THR A 60 8.76 -5.35 -5.00
N LEU A 61 8.37 -6.43 -5.68
CA LEU A 61 9.27 -7.48 -6.14
C LEU A 61 10.30 -6.93 -7.13
N VAL A 62 9.84 -6.23 -8.18
CA VAL A 62 10.74 -5.68 -9.21
C VAL A 62 11.72 -4.66 -8.63
N LEU A 63 11.31 -3.86 -7.64
CA LEU A 63 12.22 -2.94 -6.97
C LEU A 63 13.27 -3.69 -6.16
N LYS A 64 12.90 -4.75 -5.44
CA LYS A 64 13.88 -5.58 -4.71
C LYS A 64 14.91 -6.19 -5.64
N GLU A 65 14.50 -6.63 -6.83
CA GLU A 65 15.41 -7.13 -7.87
C GLU A 65 16.38 -6.03 -8.34
N GLU A 66 15.87 -4.85 -8.72
CA GLU A 66 16.71 -3.74 -9.18
C GLU A 66 17.68 -3.24 -8.10
N ILE A 67 17.21 -3.14 -6.84
CA ILE A 67 18.04 -2.71 -5.71
C ILE A 67 19.16 -3.72 -5.42
N SER A 68 18.91 -5.02 -5.65
CA SER A 68 19.93 -6.06 -5.49
C SER A 68 21.03 -5.99 -6.55
N ALA A 69 20.75 -5.36 -7.70
CA ALA A 69 21.71 -5.15 -8.79
C ALA A 69 22.49 -3.83 -8.67
N LEU A 70 22.13 -2.94 -7.74
CA LEU A 70 22.85 -1.69 -7.49
C LEU A 70 24.24 -1.93 -6.89
N SER A 71 25.11 -0.92 -7.01
CA SER A 71 26.36 -0.89 -6.26
C SER A 71 26.09 -0.90 -4.75
N THR A 72 27.05 -1.43 -3.98
CA THR A 72 26.93 -1.55 -2.52
C THR A 72 26.66 -0.19 -1.85
N ASP A 73 27.22 0.89 -2.39
CA ASP A 73 27.07 2.23 -1.83
C ASP A 73 25.66 2.78 -2.02
N LEU A 74 25.06 2.61 -3.20
CA LEU A 74 23.68 3.03 -3.46
C LEU A 74 22.67 2.14 -2.74
N SER A 75 22.90 0.82 -2.71
CA SER A 75 22.00 -0.13 -2.06
C SER A 75 21.85 0.13 -0.55
N ARG A 76 22.93 0.54 0.13
CA ARG A 76 22.92 0.92 1.56
C ARG A 76 22.07 2.16 1.88
N LEU A 77 21.81 3.02 0.89
CA LEU A 77 20.97 4.20 1.08
C LEU A 77 19.49 3.84 1.19
N ILE A 78 19.10 2.63 0.75
CA ILE A 78 17.71 2.17 0.77
C ILE A 78 17.48 1.27 1.99
N PRO A 79 16.60 1.65 2.94
CA PRO A 79 16.28 0.81 4.09
C PRO A 79 15.55 -0.44 3.63
N THR A 80 15.55 -1.49 4.45
CA THR A 80 14.75 -2.69 4.19
C THR A 80 13.26 -2.35 4.24
N PHE A 81 12.49 -2.91 3.31
CA PHE A 81 11.04 -2.68 3.23
C PHE A 81 10.28 -3.96 2.85
N GLU A 82 9.09 -4.12 3.42
CA GLU A 82 8.17 -5.20 3.07
C GLU A 82 7.34 -4.84 1.85
N THR A 83 6.96 -3.57 1.71
CA THR A 83 6.17 -3.04 0.60
C THR A 83 6.69 -1.66 0.19
N VAL A 84 6.68 -1.38 -1.12
CA VAL A 84 7.12 -0.09 -1.68
C VAL A 84 6.37 1.11 -1.06
N LEU A 85 5.15 0.90 -0.56
CA LEU A 85 4.35 1.98 0.04
C LEU A 85 5.00 2.57 1.30
N GLN A 86 5.86 1.80 1.99
CA GLN A 86 6.60 2.25 3.17
C GLN A 86 7.60 3.38 2.85
N TRP A 87 8.03 3.53 1.60
CA TRP A 87 8.93 4.63 1.19
C TRP A 87 8.29 6.02 1.35
N SER A 88 6.96 6.10 1.46
CA SER A 88 6.25 7.36 1.71
C SER A 88 6.20 7.76 3.19
N GLU A 89 6.52 6.86 4.13
CA GLU A 89 6.40 7.07 5.57
C GLU A 89 7.48 8.02 6.10
N ASP A 90 7.17 8.79 7.16
CA ASP A 90 8.09 9.78 7.75
C ASP A 90 9.44 9.18 8.17
N ALA A 91 9.43 7.92 8.64
CA ALA A 91 10.64 7.19 8.99
C ALA A 91 11.64 7.07 7.82
N ASN A 92 11.15 7.19 6.58
CA ASN A 92 11.91 7.07 5.35
C ASN A 92 11.99 8.38 4.56
N ALA A 93 11.65 9.53 5.17
CA ALA A 93 11.69 10.84 4.51
C ALA A 93 13.08 11.17 3.90
N SER A 94 14.15 10.66 4.51
CA SER A 94 15.53 10.79 4.01
C SER A 94 15.75 10.21 2.61
N LEU A 95 14.94 9.25 2.15
CA LEU A 95 15.01 8.70 0.79
C LEU A 95 14.65 9.75 -0.27
N ARG A 96 13.67 10.59 0.04
CA ARG A 96 13.15 11.62 -0.86
C ARG A 96 13.97 12.91 -0.81
N GLU A 97 14.80 13.07 0.22
CA GLU A 97 15.72 14.20 0.35
C GLU A 97 17.16 13.84 -0.06
N GLY A 98 17.51 12.56 -0.02
CA GLY A 98 18.84 12.04 -0.30
C GLY A 98 19.21 11.95 -1.78
N LEU A 99 20.32 11.26 -2.05
CA LEU A 99 20.91 11.14 -3.39
C LEU A 99 19.96 10.49 -4.40
N LEU A 100 19.19 9.50 -3.95
CA LEU A 100 18.28 8.71 -4.78
C LEU A 100 16.91 9.37 -5.01
N CYS A 101 16.69 10.60 -4.54
CA CYS A 101 15.37 11.22 -4.51
C CYS A 101 14.64 11.19 -5.86
N GLY A 102 15.35 11.38 -6.98
CA GLY A 102 14.75 11.31 -8.32
C GLY A 102 14.17 9.95 -8.67
N ALA A 103 14.92 8.88 -8.38
CA ALA A 103 14.46 7.51 -8.60
C ALA A 103 13.29 7.16 -7.67
N ILE A 104 13.38 7.57 -6.39
CA ILE A 104 12.36 7.31 -5.39
C ILE A 104 11.05 8.06 -5.71
N ASP A 105 11.10 9.36 -5.98
CA ASP A 105 9.92 10.15 -6.30
C ASP A 105 9.27 9.71 -7.61
N GLY A 106 10.06 9.32 -8.63
CA GLY A 106 9.55 8.75 -9.86
C GLY A 106 8.77 7.45 -9.62
N VAL A 107 9.33 6.54 -8.82
CA VAL A 107 8.65 5.29 -8.42
C VAL A 107 7.38 5.58 -7.62
N LEU A 108 7.45 6.46 -6.61
CA LEU A 108 6.29 6.80 -5.79
C LEU A 108 5.16 7.40 -6.64
N LEU A 109 5.48 8.25 -7.63
CA LEU A 109 4.50 8.84 -8.52
C LEU A 109 3.80 7.79 -9.38
N VAL A 110 4.55 6.88 -10.01
CA VAL A 110 4.00 5.77 -10.80
C VAL A 110 3.12 4.87 -9.93
N VAL A 111 3.61 4.46 -8.76
CA VAL A 111 2.86 3.59 -7.84
C VAL A 111 1.56 4.28 -7.41
N LEU A 112 1.62 5.55 -7.03
CA LEU A 112 0.44 6.31 -6.62
C LEU A 112 -0.61 6.39 -7.73
N GLN A 113 -0.20 6.75 -8.94
CA GLN A 113 -1.08 6.91 -10.09
C GLN A 113 -1.70 5.57 -10.50
N LEU A 114 -0.89 4.54 -10.70
CA LEU A 114 -1.37 3.23 -11.16
C LEU A 114 -2.17 2.48 -10.09
N ALA A 115 -1.77 2.51 -8.82
CA ALA A 115 -2.55 1.90 -7.74
C ALA A 115 -3.93 2.56 -7.62
N SER A 116 -3.99 3.89 -7.71
CA SER A 116 -5.24 4.64 -7.67
C SER A 116 -6.11 4.35 -8.90
N TYR A 117 -5.50 4.24 -10.08
CA TYR A 117 -6.19 3.89 -11.33
C TYR A 117 -6.75 2.46 -11.30
N ILE A 118 -5.96 1.47 -10.87
CA ILE A 118 -6.39 0.06 -10.71
C ILE A 118 -7.57 -0.02 -9.76
N TRP A 119 -7.50 0.71 -8.63
CA TRP A 119 -8.63 0.79 -7.69
C TRP A 119 -9.86 1.43 -8.34
N TYR A 120 -9.71 2.55 -9.05
CA TYR A 120 -10.80 3.26 -9.72
C TYR A 120 -11.50 2.38 -10.78
N CYS A 121 -10.73 1.69 -11.62
CA CYS A 121 -11.22 0.75 -12.61
C CYS A 121 -12.04 -0.39 -11.99
N SER A 122 -11.73 -0.81 -10.76
CA SER A 122 -12.49 -1.85 -10.06
C SER A 122 -13.84 -1.37 -9.48
N LYS A 123 -14.07 -0.06 -9.38
CA LYS A 123 -15.28 0.53 -8.79
C LYS A 123 -16.23 1.17 -9.79
N SER A 124 -15.73 1.65 -10.91
CA SER A 124 -16.57 2.39 -11.87
C SER A 124 -17.60 1.48 -12.55
N PRO A 125 -18.90 1.83 -12.58
CA PRO A 125 -19.93 1.07 -13.28
C PRO A 125 -19.72 1.01 -14.80
N PHE A 126 -18.84 1.82 -15.38
CA PHE A 126 -18.42 1.65 -16.78
C PHE A 126 -17.56 0.39 -17.00
N ALA A 127 -16.96 -0.17 -15.94
CA ALA A 127 -16.38 -1.51 -15.98
C ALA A 127 -17.44 -2.63 -15.85
N SER A 128 -18.71 -2.30 -15.57
CA SER A 128 -19.78 -3.30 -15.40
C SER A 128 -20.36 -3.84 -16.71
N SER A 129 -20.01 -3.25 -17.87
CA SER A 129 -20.11 -3.93 -19.17
C SER A 129 -19.02 -5.02 -19.34
N ARG A 130 -18.00 -5.02 -18.48
CA ARG A 130 -16.88 -5.96 -18.45
C ARG A 130 -16.98 -6.94 -17.27
N ARG A 131 -18.13 -7.63 -17.14
CA ARG A 131 -18.27 -8.67 -16.10
C ARG A 131 -17.29 -9.81 -16.35
N CYS A 132 -16.36 -10.03 -15.42
CA CYS A 132 -15.85 -11.36 -15.15
C CYS A 132 -17.02 -12.21 -14.63
N LEU A 133 -17.32 -13.32 -15.29
CA LEU A 133 -18.12 -14.38 -14.68
C LEU A 133 -17.38 -14.89 -13.44
N PRO A 134 -18.10 -15.29 -12.38
CA PRO A 134 -17.46 -15.86 -11.20
C PRO A 134 -16.70 -17.13 -11.60
N LEU A 135 -15.43 -17.20 -11.23
CA LEU A 135 -14.68 -18.45 -11.21
C LEU A 135 -15.42 -19.41 -10.27
N SER A 136 -16.14 -20.38 -10.84
CA SER A 136 -16.68 -21.52 -10.13
C SER A 136 -15.50 -22.36 -9.64
N TYR A 137 -15.23 -22.28 -8.34
CA TYR A 137 -14.39 -23.27 -7.67
C TYR A 137 -15.19 -24.57 -7.57
N ASP A 138 -14.95 -25.51 -8.48
CA ASP A 138 -15.35 -26.89 -8.25
C ASP A 138 -14.48 -27.46 -7.13
N LEU A 139 -15.15 -27.75 -6.02
CA LEU A 139 -14.64 -28.53 -4.89
C LEU A 139 -14.26 -29.92 -5.39
N VAL A 140 -12.96 -30.23 -5.42
CA VAL A 140 -12.49 -31.63 -5.43
C VAL A 140 -12.37 -32.06 -3.96
N PRO A 141 -12.99 -33.19 -3.55
CA PRO A 141 -13.04 -33.60 -2.15
C PRO A 141 -11.70 -34.17 -1.65
N ASP A 142 -11.45 -33.91 -0.36
CA ASP A 142 -10.33 -34.40 0.43
C ASP A 142 -10.17 -35.93 0.38
N SER A 143 -8.95 -36.39 0.11
CA SER A 143 -8.42 -37.58 0.78
C SER A 143 -6.88 -37.61 0.77
N LEU A 144 -6.31 -37.66 1.98
CA LEU A 144 -5.04 -38.32 2.36
C LEU A 144 -3.72 -37.72 1.82
N PHE A 145 -2.94 -37.03 2.68
CA PHE A 145 -1.81 -37.64 3.41
C PHE A 145 -1.06 -36.62 4.30
N LEU A 146 -0.56 -37.15 5.41
CA LEU A 146 0.18 -36.53 6.50
C LEU A 146 1.71 -36.45 6.19
N VAL A 147 2.36 -35.39 6.70
CA VAL A 147 3.76 -35.30 7.19
C VAL A 147 4.93 -34.93 6.22
N SER A 148 5.74 -33.97 6.71
CA SER A 148 7.18 -33.67 6.51
C SER A 148 7.65 -32.54 5.56
N PHE A 149 8.12 -31.46 6.20
CA PHE A 149 9.44 -30.79 6.11
C PHE A 149 10.14 -30.50 4.75
N PHE A 150 10.47 -29.20 4.56
CA PHE A 150 11.65 -28.58 3.92
C PHE A 150 12.35 -29.28 2.74
N TRP A 151 12.24 -28.72 1.53
CA TRP A 151 13.39 -28.26 0.73
C TRP A 151 12.98 -27.38 -0.48
N ARG A 152 13.92 -26.53 -0.89
CA ARG A 152 13.88 -25.61 -2.05
C ARG A 152 13.80 -26.36 -3.38
N HIS A 153 12.94 -25.90 -4.30
CA HIS A 153 13.26 -25.67 -5.72
C HIS A 153 12.13 -24.87 -6.41
N PRO A 154 12.44 -24.08 -7.46
CA PRO A 154 11.51 -23.15 -8.08
C PRO A 154 10.61 -23.89 -9.08
N LEU A 155 9.30 -23.76 -8.94
CA LEU A 155 8.36 -24.27 -9.93
C LEU A 155 8.00 -23.14 -10.91
N THR A 156 8.74 -23.11 -12.00
CA THR A 156 8.27 -22.61 -13.29
C THR A 156 7.10 -23.46 -13.75
N ASN A 157 5.88 -22.92 -13.69
CA ASN A 157 4.75 -23.45 -14.46
C ASN A 157 3.88 -22.27 -14.92
N VAL A 158 4.25 -21.72 -16.07
CA VAL A 158 3.43 -20.81 -16.86
C VAL A 158 2.35 -21.68 -17.50
N HIS A 159 1.15 -21.69 -16.93
CA HIS A 159 -0.01 -22.21 -17.63
C HIS A 159 -0.53 -21.15 -18.60
N SER A 160 -0.43 -21.49 -19.88
CA SER A 160 -0.96 -20.78 -21.03
C SER A 160 -2.47 -20.55 -20.90
N TYR A 161 -2.90 -19.30 -20.79
CA TYR A 161 -4.29 -18.90 -20.99
C TYR A 161 -4.40 -18.20 -22.35
N HIS A 162 -4.62 -18.97 -23.41
CA HIS A 162 -5.11 -18.47 -24.68
C HIS A 162 -6.63 -18.65 -24.70
N GLU A 163 -7.38 -17.60 -24.33
CA GLU A 163 -8.71 -17.35 -24.89
C GLU A 163 -9.06 -15.87 -24.75
N ILE A 164 -9.43 -15.30 -25.89
CA ILE A 164 -9.43 -13.87 -26.21
C ILE A 164 -10.74 -13.23 -25.74
N LEU A 165 -10.65 -12.16 -24.94
CA LEU A 165 -11.66 -11.12 -24.88
C LEU A 165 -10.99 -9.80 -25.28
N ALA A 166 -11.10 -9.49 -26.56
CA ALA A 166 -10.71 -8.20 -27.11
C ALA A 166 -11.58 -7.10 -26.48
N TYR A 167 -10.98 -5.93 -26.27
CA TYR A 167 -11.69 -4.69 -26.00
C TYR A 167 -12.89 -4.52 -26.95
N ASP A 168 -13.99 -3.96 -26.42
CA ASP A 168 -15.07 -3.51 -27.28
C ASP A 168 -14.51 -2.43 -28.22
N LYS A 169 -14.55 -2.67 -29.53
CA LYS A 169 -13.85 -1.83 -30.54
C LYS A 169 -14.32 -0.37 -30.53
N GLU A 170 -15.50 -0.08 -29.97
CA GLU A 170 -16.05 1.27 -29.83
C GLU A 170 -15.37 2.09 -28.71
N GLU A 171 -14.87 1.46 -27.64
CA GLU A 171 -14.28 2.17 -26.49
C GLU A 171 -12.86 2.72 -26.78
N CYS A 172 -12.12 2.07 -27.69
CA CYS A 172 -10.82 2.54 -28.20
C CYS A 172 -10.94 3.81 -29.04
N VAL A 173 -12.11 4.07 -29.65
CA VAL A 173 -12.33 5.28 -30.47
C VAL A 173 -12.41 6.53 -29.59
N HIS A 174 -12.93 6.39 -28.37
CA HIS A 174 -13.27 7.50 -27.49
C HIS A 174 -12.39 7.65 -26.23
N THR A 175 -11.28 6.90 -26.11
CA THR A 175 -10.33 7.07 -25.00
C THR A 175 -8.95 7.48 -25.49
N THR A 176 -8.31 8.41 -24.78
CA THR A 176 -6.96 8.88 -25.06
C THR A 176 -6.13 9.00 -23.80
N LEU A 177 -4.82 8.73 -23.91
CA LEU A 177 -3.89 8.80 -22.79
C LEU A 177 -2.91 9.95 -23.03
N ALA A 178 -2.80 10.82 -22.03
CA ALA A 178 -1.83 11.90 -22.00
C ALA A 178 -1.00 11.79 -20.74
N GLY A 179 0.30 12.01 -20.86
CA GLY A 179 1.22 11.98 -19.73
C GLY A 179 2.24 13.09 -19.82
N LEU A 180 2.69 13.57 -18.66
CA LEU A 180 3.75 14.56 -18.55
C LEU A 180 4.87 14.01 -17.67
N GLY A 181 6.12 14.13 -18.11
CA GLY A 181 7.28 13.60 -17.39
C GLY A 181 7.08 12.12 -17.04
N ILE A 182 7.34 11.75 -15.78
CA ILE A 182 7.16 10.36 -15.30
C ILE A 182 5.69 9.89 -15.40
N GLY A 183 4.71 10.78 -15.48
CA GLY A 183 3.32 10.38 -15.77
C GLY A 183 3.15 9.72 -17.14
N LEU A 184 4.02 10.01 -18.12
CA LEU A 184 4.00 9.37 -19.43
C LEU A 184 4.27 7.85 -19.33
N LEU A 185 5.11 7.45 -18.37
CA LEU A 185 5.37 6.06 -18.06
C LEU A 185 4.11 5.36 -17.53
N SER A 186 3.36 5.99 -16.62
CA SER A 186 2.06 5.48 -16.14
C SER A 186 1.04 5.34 -17.28
N ALA A 187 0.98 6.31 -18.20
CA ALA A 187 0.13 6.24 -19.39
C ALA A 187 0.49 5.01 -20.24
N THR A 188 1.78 4.72 -20.43
CA THR A 188 2.25 3.55 -21.17
C THR A 188 1.80 2.24 -20.56
N ALA A 189 1.85 2.08 -19.23
CA ALA A 189 1.32 0.88 -18.57
C ALA A 189 -0.16 0.65 -18.88
N VAL A 190 -0.96 1.72 -18.89
CA VAL A 190 -2.40 1.63 -19.20
C VAL A 190 -2.64 1.30 -20.67
N ALA A 191 -1.86 1.87 -21.58
CA ALA A 191 -1.97 1.61 -23.01
C ALA A 191 -1.64 0.15 -23.38
N LEU A 192 -0.64 -0.42 -22.72
CA LEU A 192 -0.15 -1.77 -22.97
C LEU A 192 -0.96 -2.85 -22.24
N ALA A 193 -1.86 -2.48 -21.32
CA ALA A 193 -2.69 -3.44 -20.58
C ALA A 193 -3.98 -3.77 -21.35
N PRO A 194 -4.14 -4.99 -21.89
CA PRO A 194 -5.35 -5.34 -22.66
C PRO A 194 -6.61 -5.43 -21.82
N THR A 195 -6.47 -5.69 -20.52
CA THR A 195 -7.56 -5.67 -19.56
C THR A 195 -7.03 -5.13 -18.23
N PRO A 196 -7.92 -4.67 -17.32
CA PRO A 196 -7.48 -4.25 -15.98
C PRO A 196 -6.67 -5.31 -15.23
N ALA A 197 -6.85 -6.61 -15.54
CA ALA A 197 -6.09 -7.70 -14.94
C ALA A 197 -4.60 -7.73 -15.33
N HIS A 198 -4.21 -7.05 -16.41
CA HIS A 198 -2.82 -6.93 -16.87
C HIS A 198 -2.10 -5.71 -16.30
N LEU A 199 -2.84 -4.73 -15.75
CA LEU A 199 -2.27 -3.53 -15.13
C LEU A 199 -1.24 -3.82 -14.03
N PRO A 200 -1.39 -4.85 -13.17
CA PRO A 200 -0.37 -5.17 -12.17
C PRO A 200 1.01 -5.46 -12.77
N LEU A 201 1.08 -6.22 -13.86
CA LEU A 201 2.34 -6.59 -14.49
C LEU A 201 2.90 -5.43 -15.32
N ALA A 202 2.06 -4.79 -16.14
CA ALA A 202 2.47 -3.62 -16.94
C ALA A 202 2.92 -2.47 -16.04
N GLY A 203 2.24 -2.28 -14.91
CA GLY A 203 2.63 -1.30 -13.91
C GLY A 203 3.94 -1.65 -13.22
N ALA A 204 4.21 -2.92 -12.90
CA ALA A 204 5.49 -3.33 -12.33
C ALA A 204 6.66 -3.05 -13.29
N ASP A 205 6.48 -3.30 -14.58
CA ASP A 205 7.48 -2.96 -15.61
C ASP A 205 7.76 -1.46 -15.64
N VAL A 206 6.72 -0.64 -15.59
CA VAL A 206 6.87 0.81 -15.55
C VAL A 206 7.51 1.29 -14.24
N VAL A 207 7.22 0.66 -13.10
CA VAL A 207 7.91 0.95 -11.83
C VAL A 207 9.41 0.65 -11.94
N ARG A 208 9.78 -0.48 -12.54
CA ARG A 208 11.18 -0.83 -12.82
C ARG A 208 11.85 0.21 -13.72
N LEU A 209 11.20 0.58 -14.82
CA LEU A 209 11.73 1.57 -15.77
C LEU A 209 11.87 2.96 -15.13
N ALA A 210 10.92 3.39 -14.29
CA ALA A 210 11.02 4.64 -13.55
C ALA A 210 12.21 4.65 -12.59
N PHE A 211 12.45 3.54 -11.87
CA PHE A 211 13.60 3.40 -10.99
C PHE A 211 14.91 3.46 -11.77
N ARG A 212 15.05 2.66 -12.84
CA ARG A 212 16.24 2.62 -13.69
C ARG A 212 16.53 3.97 -14.35
N LEU A 213 15.50 4.63 -14.88
CA LEU A 213 15.61 5.98 -15.43
C LEU A 213 16.18 6.94 -14.39
N GLY A 214 15.67 6.92 -13.16
CA GLY A 214 16.18 7.75 -12.07
C GLY A 214 17.63 7.46 -11.71
N ILE A 215 18.03 6.17 -11.65
CA ILE A 215 19.42 5.77 -11.38
C ILE A 215 20.36 6.20 -12.52
N HIS A 216 19.94 6.02 -13.77
CA HIS A 216 20.72 6.42 -14.94
C HIS A 216 20.90 7.95 -14.98
N VAL A 217 19.82 8.71 -14.79
CA VAL A 217 19.85 10.18 -14.73
C VAL A 217 20.73 10.66 -13.58
N LEU A 218 20.68 10.01 -12.41
CA LEU A 218 21.56 10.32 -11.29
C LEU A 218 23.03 10.13 -11.69
N ALA A 219 23.39 8.96 -12.22
CA ALA A 219 24.77 8.65 -12.59
C ALA A 219 25.33 9.65 -13.61
N VAL A 220 24.54 10.01 -14.63
CA VAL A 220 24.94 11.02 -15.62
C VAL A 220 25.05 12.41 -15.00
N SER A 221 24.11 12.79 -14.13
CA SER A 221 24.11 14.11 -13.50
C SER A 221 25.26 14.31 -12.52
N GLU A 222 25.67 13.26 -11.80
CA GLU A 222 26.86 13.29 -10.92
C GLU A 222 28.17 13.54 -11.68
N LEU A 223 28.25 13.11 -12.95
CA LEU A 223 29.39 13.42 -13.83
C LEU A 223 29.42 14.88 -14.28
N LEU A 224 28.25 15.53 -14.33
CA LEU A 224 28.12 16.95 -14.74
C LEU A 224 28.34 17.90 -13.55
N GLU A 225 27.66 17.65 -12.43
CA GLU A 225 27.78 18.40 -11.18
C GLU A 225 27.41 17.50 -9.98
N ALA A 226 28.39 17.15 -9.16
CA ALA A 226 28.19 16.37 -7.95
C ALA A 226 27.29 17.11 -6.94
N ARG A 227 26.37 16.38 -6.33
CA ARG A 227 25.40 16.96 -5.39
C ARG A 227 26.04 17.18 -4.02
N ASP A 228 25.79 18.36 -3.44
CA ASP A 228 26.11 18.62 -2.03
C ASP A 228 25.08 17.92 -1.13
N VAL A 229 25.53 16.90 -0.40
CA VAL A 229 24.71 16.09 0.50
C VAL A 229 24.48 16.79 1.85
N THR A 230 25.24 17.83 2.16
CA THR A 230 25.14 18.56 3.44
C THR A 230 24.15 19.72 3.40
N GLY A 231 23.84 20.22 2.19
CA GLY A 231 22.95 21.34 1.95
C GLY A 231 21.53 20.94 1.54
N LYS A 232 20.65 21.94 1.38
CA LYS A 232 19.33 21.74 0.78
C LYS A 232 19.47 21.33 -0.69
N PRO A 233 18.59 20.44 -1.21
CA PRO A 233 18.60 20.04 -2.62
C PRO A 233 18.54 21.27 -3.54
N THR A 234 19.46 21.36 -4.49
CA THR A 234 19.40 22.40 -5.54
C THR A 234 18.70 21.85 -6.77
N SER A 235 17.81 22.66 -7.34
CA SER A 235 17.05 22.27 -8.52
C SER A 235 17.88 22.36 -9.81
N TRP A 236 17.68 21.38 -10.68
CA TRP A 236 18.22 21.30 -12.04
C TRP A 236 17.32 21.98 -13.10
N ALA A 237 16.17 22.52 -12.70
CA ALA A 237 15.21 23.12 -13.62
C ALA A 237 14.46 24.32 -13.00
N TYR A 238 14.35 25.40 -13.75
CA TYR A 238 13.62 26.60 -13.34
C TYR A 238 12.55 26.93 -14.38
N LEU A 239 11.32 27.14 -13.90
CA LEU A 239 10.26 27.75 -14.68
C LEU A 239 10.56 29.24 -14.78
N VAL A 240 10.59 29.78 -15.99
CA VAL A 240 10.90 31.20 -16.28
C VAL A 240 9.79 31.78 -17.13
N GLN A 241 9.17 32.88 -16.67
CA GLN A 241 8.08 33.56 -17.38
C GLN A 241 8.61 34.39 -18.56
N ILE A 242 8.93 33.70 -19.66
CA ILE A 242 9.30 34.28 -20.95
C ILE A 242 8.38 33.65 -21.99
N ALA A 243 7.58 34.49 -22.67
CA ALA A 243 6.64 34.04 -23.69
C ALA A 243 7.32 33.75 -25.05
N ASP A 244 8.39 34.48 -25.37
CA ASP A 244 9.16 34.28 -26.60
C ASP A 244 10.29 33.27 -26.36
N SER A 245 10.02 31.99 -26.68
CA SER A 245 10.99 30.91 -26.55
C SER A 245 12.19 31.09 -27.48
N ASP A 246 12.01 31.71 -28.64
CA ASP A 246 13.06 31.90 -29.63
C ASP A 246 14.06 32.96 -29.16
N ALA A 247 13.57 34.05 -28.56
CA ALA A 247 14.41 35.04 -27.91
C ALA A 247 15.23 34.45 -26.74
N ALA A 248 14.61 33.58 -25.93
CA ALA A 248 15.31 32.89 -24.86
C ALA A 248 16.38 31.92 -25.38
N GLN A 249 16.08 31.19 -26.46
CA GLN A 249 17.03 30.28 -27.10
C GLN A 249 18.20 31.06 -27.72
N ALA A 250 17.92 32.18 -28.41
CA ALA A 250 18.95 33.04 -28.99
C ALA A 250 19.91 33.61 -27.92
N GLU A 251 19.39 34.01 -26.76
CA GLU A 251 20.21 34.47 -25.63
C GLU A 251 21.12 33.35 -25.09
N LEU A 252 20.59 32.12 -24.95
CA LEU A 252 21.41 30.96 -24.56
C LEU A 252 22.47 30.65 -25.62
N ASP A 253 22.11 30.70 -26.90
CA ASP A 253 23.04 30.47 -28.01
C ASP A 253 24.13 31.55 -28.07
N LEU A 254 23.84 32.80 -27.70
CA LEU A 254 24.86 33.85 -27.56
C LEU A 254 25.82 33.58 -26.40
N LEU A 255 25.31 33.08 -25.27
CA LEU A 255 26.13 32.76 -24.09
C LEU A 255 27.05 31.56 -24.31
N TYR A 256 26.64 30.59 -25.14
CA TYR A 256 27.35 29.33 -25.34
C TYR A 256 27.96 29.15 -26.74
N GLY A 257 27.55 29.95 -27.73
CA GLY A 257 27.97 29.82 -29.13
C GLY A 257 29.41 30.26 -29.44
N ASN A 258 30.06 30.98 -28.53
CA ASN A 258 31.46 31.41 -28.67
C ASN A 258 32.47 30.49 -27.95
N ALA A 259 32.03 29.41 -27.30
CA ALA A 259 32.91 28.52 -26.55
C ALA A 259 33.49 27.43 -27.47
N GLU A 260 34.81 27.44 -27.67
CA GLU A 260 35.55 26.43 -28.45
C GLU A 260 35.31 25.00 -27.92
N SER A 261 34.60 24.20 -28.72
CA SER A 261 34.66 22.73 -28.95
C SER A 261 34.90 21.71 -27.81
N SER A 262 34.91 22.05 -26.51
CA SER A 262 35.20 21.07 -25.45
C SER A 262 34.25 21.03 -24.25
N ALA A 263 33.21 21.87 -24.17
CA ALA A 263 32.33 21.92 -22.98
C ALA A 263 30.82 22.03 -23.27
N ASN A 264 30.34 21.37 -24.34
CA ASN A 264 28.90 21.35 -24.67
C ASN A 264 28.02 20.52 -23.72
N SER A 265 28.61 19.70 -22.84
CA SER A 265 27.87 18.85 -21.89
C SER A 265 27.24 19.64 -20.74
N ASN A 266 27.84 20.77 -20.32
CA ASN A 266 27.38 21.53 -19.15
C ASN A 266 26.55 22.78 -19.52
N LYS A 267 25.97 22.80 -20.72
CA LYS A 267 25.18 23.95 -21.20
C LYS A 267 23.78 23.97 -20.60
N ILE A 268 23.22 25.15 -20.47
CA ILE A 268 21.81 25.32 -20.14
C ILE A 268 21.01 25.28 -21.43
N PHE A 269 19.84 24.66 -21.40
CA PHE A 269 18.94 24.53 -22.53
C PHE A 269 17.49 24.62 -22.06
N ILE A 270 16.59 24.79 -23.01
CA ILE A 270 15.15 24.82 -22.75
C ILE A 270 14.62 23.38 -22.79
N SER A 271 14.16 22.86 -21.65
CA SER A 271 13.65 21.49 -21.52
C SER A 271 12.14 21.37 -21.71
N ALA A 272 11.40 22.46 -21.50
CA ALA A 272 9.98 22.54 -21.77
C ALA A 272 9.55 23.94 -22.24
N VAL A 273 8.54 24.00 -23.08
CA VAL A 273 7.95 25.23 -23.61
C VAL A 273 6.43 25.20 -23.41
N SER A 274 5.89 26.36 -23.03
CA SER A 274 4.47 26.67 -22.96
C SER A 274 4.23 28.07 -23.53
N GLN A 275 2.97 28.45 -23.78
CA GLN A 275 2.61 29.76 -24.33
C GLN A 275 3.14 30.96 -23.54
N THR A 276 3.33 30.83 -22.23
CA THR A 276 3.64 31.96 -21.34
C THR A 276 4.95 31.79 -20.57
N SER A 277 5.59 30.62 -20.67
CA SER A 277 6.77 30.30 -19.89
C SER A 277 7.61 29.20 -20.54
N ILE A 278 8.89 29.18 -20.17
CA ILE A 278 9.83 28.13 -20.55
C ILE A 278 10.40 27.49 -19.29
N VAL A 279 10.90 26.27 -19.42
CA VAL A 279 11.71 25.62 -18.38
C VAL A 279 13.16 25.59 -18.84
N ALA A 280 14.02 26.30 -18.11
CA ALA A 280 15.45 26.29 -18.31
C ALA A 280 16.09 25.22 -17.41
N SER A 281 16.83 24.29 -18.01
CA SER A 281 17.45 23.16 -17.32
C SER A 281 18.96 23.09 -17.56
N GLY A 282 19.70 22.66 -16.54
CA GLY A 282 21.16 22.53 -16.60
C GLY A 282 21.77 22.36 -15.20
N PRO A 283 23.11 22.29 -15.10
CA PRO A 283 23.80 22.18 -13.82
C PRO A 283 23.43 23.33 -12.86
N PRO A 284 23.10 23.08 -11.57
CA PRO A 284 22.63 24.10 -10.65
C PRO A 284 23.58 25.30 -10.49
N SER A 285 24.89 25.07 -10.48
CA SER A 285 25.89 26.14 -10.44
C SER A 285 25.81 27.06 -11.67
N ARG A 286 25.51 26.51 -12.85
CA ARG A 286 25.39 27.25 -14.11
C ARG A 286 24.08 28.02 -14.18
N LEU A 287 22.98 27.43 -13.74
CA LEU A 287 21.68 28.11 -13.65
C LEU A 287 21.77 29.37 -12.78
N LYS A 288 22.44 29.29 -11.64
CA LYS A 288 22.71 30.47 -10.78
C LYS A 288 23.48 31.56 -11.53
N VAL A 289 24.45 31.19 -12.37
CA VAL A 289 25.22 32.14 -13.19
C VAL A 289 24.37 32.75 -14.30
N LEU A 290 23.47 31.98 -14.93
CA LEU A 290 22.58 32.47 -15.99
C LEU A 290 21.69 33.62 -15.49
N PHE A 291 20.99 33.41 -14.37
CA PHE A 291 20.13 34.43 -13.77
C PHE A 291 20.93 35.67 -13.33
N ASN A 292 22.23 35.52 -13.06
CA ASN A 292 23.10 36.63 -12.74
C ASN A 292 23.72 37.32 -13.95
N LYS A 293 23.87 36.68 -15.12
CA LYS A 293 24.57 37.26 -16.27
C LYS A 293 23.64 37.77 -17.36
N SER A 294 22.60 37.01 -17.71
CA SER A 294 21.69 37.40 -18.78
C SER A 294 20.65 38.39 -18.27
N PRO A 295 20.50 39.57 -18.91
CA PRO A 295 19.44 40.52 -18.55
C PRO A 295 18.04 39.94 -18.80
N LEU A 296 17.87 39.10 -19.84
CA LEU A 296 16.59 38.46 -20.15
C LEU A 296 16.14 37.56 -18.99
N PHE A 297 17.00 36.63 -18.57
CA PHE A 297 16.68 35.69 -17.50
C PHE A 297 16.65 36.34 -16.12
N ARG A 298 17.49 37.37 -15.87
CA ARG A 298 17.51 38.10 -14.59
C ARG A 298 16.21 38.85 -14.32
N ASN A 299 15.65 39.48 -15.36
CA ASN A 299 14.46 40.32 -15.23
C ASN A 299 13.16 39.51 -15.29
N ALA A 300 13.21 38.28 -15.84
CA ALA A 300 12.06 37.39 -15.87
C ALA A 300 11.77 36.81 -14.47
N ARG A 301 10.49 36.66 -14.14
CA ARG A 301 10.09 35.94 -12.92
C ARG A 301 10.44 34.46 -13.09
N SER A 302 11.23 33.92 -12.16
CA SER A 302 11.63 32.52 -12.16
C SER A 302 11.21 31.79 -10.87
N THR A 303 10.99 30.49 -10.97
CA THR A 303 10.65 29.61 -9.84
C THR A 303 11.36 28.28 -10.01
N ALA A 304 12.05 27.82 -8.96
CA ALA A 304 12.71 26.52 -8.97
C ALA A 304 11.67 25.39 -8.99
N LEU A 305 11.79 24.45 -9.92
CA LEU A 305 10.96 23.25 -9.95
C LEU A 305 11.56 22.18 -9.01
N PRO A 306 10.76 21.24 -8.47
CA PRO A 306 11.26 20.17 -7.60
C PRO A 306 12.01 19.06 -8.38
N VAL A 307 12.96 19.44 -9.24
CA VAL A 307 13.78 18.54 -10.06
C VAL A 307 15.14 18.40 -9.41
N TYR A 308 15.23 17.49 -8.44
CA TYR A 308 16.44 17.24 -7.64
C TYR A 308 17.21 15.99 -8.07
N GLY A 309 16.57 15.13 -8.86
CA GLY A 309 17.11 13.85 -9.31
C GLY A 309 18.18 13.95 -10.39
N GLY A 310 18.25 15.07 -11.11
CA GLY A 310 19.20 15.28 -12.19
C GLY A 310 18.56 15.86 -13.45
N LEU A 311 19.30 15.79 -14.54
CA LEU A 311 18.98 16.42 -15.81
C LEU A 311 18.23 15.47 -16.76
N CYS A 312 17.07 15.86 -17.27
CA CYS A 312 16.31 15.15 -18.31
C CYS A 312 16.06 16.07 -19.52
N HIS A 313 15.42 15.54 -20.58
CA HIS A 313 15.09 16.28 -21.81
C HIS A 313 16.32 16.90 -22.52
N ALA A 314 17.49 16.30 -22.34
CA ALA A 314 18.79 16.80 -22.77
C ALA A 314 19.35 15.99 -23.95
N ALA A 315 18.89 16.26 -25.18
CA ALA A 315 19.36 15.56 -26.39
C ALA A 315 20.88 15.66 -26.66
N HIS A 316 21.57 16.59 -26.02
CA HIS A 316 23.02 16.78 -26.12
C HIS A 316 23.81 15.96 -25.08
N ILE A 317 23.11 15.36 -24.11
CA ILE A 317 23.67 14.47 -23.09
C ILE A 317 23.33 13.02 -23.42
N TYR A 318 22.06 12.75 -23.74
CA TYR A 318 21.55 11.41 -23.92
C TYR A 318 21.40 11.04 -25.41
N GLY A 319 21.76 9.80 -25.75
CA GLY A 319 21.54 9.16 -27.04
C GLY A 319 20.46 8.07 -26.99
N GLU A 320 20.19 7.42 -28.13
CA GLU A 320 19.22 6.29 -28.17
C GLU A 320 19.70 5.08 -27.35
N ASN A 321 21.01 4.89 -27.23
CA ASN A 321 21.58 3.78 -26.48
C ASN A 321 21.29 3.90 -24.98
N ASP A 322 21.15 5.11 -24.44
CA ASP A 322 20.77 5.31 -23.04
C ASP A 322 19.36 4.80 -22.80
N ALA A 323 18.41 5.16 -23.69
CA ALA A 323 17.04 4.67 -23.64
C ALA A 323 16.97 3.15 -23.77
N ARG A 324 17.70 2.56 -24.73
CA ARG A 324 17.81 1.11 -24.86
C ARG A 324 18.39 0.46 -23.61
N SER A 325 19.47 1.00 -23.04
CA SER A 325 20.09 0.41 -21.84
C SER A 325 19.16 0.37 -20.62
N ILE A 326 18.26 1.35 -20.50
CA ILE A 326 17.26 1.39 -19.42
C ILE A 326 16.19 0.30 -19.65
N VAL A 327 15.79 0.10 -20.91
CA VAL A 327 14.73 -0.83 -21.32
C VAL A 327 15.23 -2.28 -21.47
N GLU A 328 16.47 -2.49 -21.94
CA GLU A 328 17.06 -3.79 -22.26
C GLU A 328 17.11 -4.68 -21.02
N CYS A 329 16.18 -5.64 -20.92
CA CYS A 329 16.23 -6.72 -19.94
C CYS A 329 15.31 -7.89 -20.32
N ALA A 330 15.78 -9.11 -20.03
CA ALA A 330 15.00 -10.35 -20.08
C ALA A 330 13.92 -10.47 -18.98
N SER A 331 13.73 -9.43 -18.16
CA SER A 331 12.92 -9.48 -16.93
C SER A 331 11.68 -8.59 -16.96
N LEU A 332 11.38 -7.88 -18.06
CA LEU A 332 10.07 -7.22 -18.18
C LEU A 332 8.99 -8.31 -18.06
N ASN A 333 8.14 -8.20 -17.05
CA ASN A 333 7.22 -9.24 -16.61
C ASN A 333 6.02 -9.37 -17.55
N THR A 334 5.79 -8.41 -18.44
CA THR A 334 4.66 -8.47 -19.35
C THR A 334 4.90 -9.46 -20.49
N VAL A 335 3.99 -10.45 -20.60
CA VAL A 335 2.93 -10.64 -21.64
C VAL A 335 3.09 -9.93 -23.02
N ALA A 336 4.18 -9.22 -23.31
CA ALA A 336 4.21 -8.06 -24.19
C ALA A 336 5.41 -7.94 -25.13
N GLU A 337 6.16 -9.01 -25.43
CA GLU A 337 7.07 -8.95 -26.59
C GLU A 337 6.30 -8.59 -27.89
N ASN A 338 4.99 -8.90 -27.95
CA ASN A 338 4.13 -8.65 -29.11
C ASN A 338 2.85 -7.83 -28.83
N CYS A 339 2.70 -7.22 -27.64
CA CYS A 339 1.53 -6.38 -27.37
C CYS A 339 1.75 -4.96 -27.94
N THR A 340 0.84 -4.51 -28.80
CA THR A 340 0.75 -3.12 -29.26
C THR A 340 -0.08 -2.29 -28.28
N PRO A 341 0.23 -0.99 -28.12
CA PRO A 341 -0.61 -0.11 -27.30
C PRO A 341 -2.03 -0.03 -27.89
N LEU A 342 -3.03 -0.37 -27.07
CA LEU A 342 -4.44 -0.35 -27.46
C LEU A 342 -5.05 1.05 -27.47
N LEU A 343 -4.43 1.96 -26.73
CA LEU A 343 -4.84 3.34 -26.58
C LEU A 343 -3.71 4.24 -27.06
N PRO A 344 -4.01 5.31 -27.81
CA PRO A 344 -2.98 6.22 -28.27
C PRO A 344 -2.41 7.01 -27.08
N ILE A 345 -1.08 6.99 -26.98
CA ILE A 345 -0.30 7.77 -26.04
C ILE A 345 0.33 8.91 -26.83
N TYR A 346 0.06 10.15 -26.41
CA TYR A 346 0.55 11.33 -27.11
C TYR A 346 1.99 11.65 -26.71
N SER A 347 2.86 11.81 -27.70
CA SER A 347 4.21 12.34 -27.52
C SER A 347 4.14 13.79 -27.07
N THR A 348 4.78 14.09 -25.95
CA THR A 348 4.91 15.44 -25.39
C THR A 348 5.64 16.43 -26.29
N SER A 349 6.51 15.95 -27.18
CA SER A 349 7.28 16.80 -28.09
C SER A 349 6.55 17.07 -29.40
N THR A 350 5.88 16.07 -29.97
CA THR A 350 5.24 16.19 -31.29
C THR A 350 3.74 16.43 -31.24
N GLY A 351 3.06 16.09 -30.13
CA GLY A 351 1.60 16.12 -30.04
C GLY A 351 0.91 15.00 -30.81
N ASN A 352 1.66 14.07 -31.40
CA ASN A 352 1.11 12.94 -32.15
C ASN A 352 1.18 11.65 -31.31
N PRO A 353 0.27 10.69 -31.53
CA PRO A 353 0.39 9.36 -30.95
C PRO A 353 1.68 8.65 -31.39
N TYR A 354 2.29 7.86 -30.51
CA TYR A 354 3.40 6.99 -30.90
C TYR A 354 2.94 5.94 -31.93
N LEU A 355 3.74 5.77 -32.99
CA LEU A 355 3.54 4.74 -34.02
C LEU A 355 4.52 3.60 -33.74
N VAL A 356 4.10 2.63 -32.94
CA VAL A 356 4.94 1.56 -32.41
C VAL A 356 4.24 0.21 -32.51
N ASN A 357 5.03 -0.85 -32.69
CA ASN A 357 4.53 -2.18 -33.04
C ASN A 357 4.62 -3.19 -31.89
N ASN A 358 5.32 -2.87 -30.81
CA ASN A 358 5.43 -3.73 -29.63
C ASN A 358 5.73 -2.91 -28.37
N ALA A 359 5.65 -3.54 -27.19
CA ALA A 359 5.85 -2.86 -25.92
C ALA A 359 7.28 -2.37 -25.71
N THR A 360 8.29 -3.15 -26.13
CA THR A 360 9.70 -2.75 -26.01
C THR A 360 9.98 -1.48 -26.78
N GLU A 361 9.55 -1.41 -28.05
CA GLU A 361 9.65 -0.20 -28.89
C GLU A 361 8.88 0.97 -28.28
N THR A 362 7.70 0.70 -27.68
CA THR A 362 6.92 1.71 -26.96
C THR A 362 7.71 2.28 -25.78
N PHE A 363 8.32 1.43 -24.95
CA PHE A 363 9.13 1.85 -23.81
C PHE A 363 10.40 2.58 -24.26
N GLU A 364 11.09 2.12 -25.30
CA GLU A 364 12.27 2.79 -25.85
C GLU A 364 11.93 4.20 -26.34
N CYS A 365 10.83 4.35 -27.09
CA CYS A 365 10.35 5.65 -27.55
C CYS A 365 9.99 6.59 -26.39
N VAL A 366 9.28 6.08 -25.39
CA VAL A 366 8.87 6.86 -24.21
C VAL A 366 10.08 7.26 -23.35
N ILE A 367 11.02 6.34 -23.09
CA ILE A 367 12.24 6.65 -22.33
C ILE A 367 13.14 7.61 -23.11
N SER A 368 13.29 7.43 -24.43
CA SER A 368 14.03 8.34 -25.30
C SER A 368 13.41 9.74 -25.28
N GLU A 369 12.08 9.83 -25.28
CA GLU A 369 11.35 11.08 -25.12
C GLU A 369 11.66 11.76 -23.77
N LEU A 370 11.57 11.03 -22.66
CA LEU A 370 11.86 11.55 -21.32
C LEU A 370 13.31 12.01 -21.16
N LEU A 371 14.26 11.31 -21.76
CA LEU A 371 15.68 11.65 -21.68
C LEU A 371 16.05 12.81 -22.61
N ARG A 372 15.48 12.90 -23.82
CA ARG A 372 16.07 13.70 -24.90
C ARG A 372 15.19 14.80 -25.44
N LYS A 373 13.89 14.59 -25.51
CA LYS A 373 12.99 15.49 -26.25
C LYS A 373 12.49 16.60 -25.33
N GLN A 374 12.44 17.81 -25.86
CA GLN A 374 11.82 18.95 -25.20
C GLN A 374 10.31 18.71 -25.06
N ILE A 375 9.75 19.05 -23.90
CA ILE A 375 8.30 18.98 -23.65
C ILE A 375 7.63 20.19 -24.31
N CYS A 376 6.67 19.94 -25.19
CA CYS A 376 5.86 20.96 -25.86
C CYS A 376 4.37 20.69 -25.57
N TRP A 377 3.90 21.07 -24.38
CA TRP A 377 2.57 20.69 -23.89
C TRP A 377 1.43 21.17 -24.81
N ASP A 378 1.59 22.33 -25.44
CA ASP A 378 0.65 22.85 -26.43
C ASP A 378 0.44 21.90 -27.62
N ASN A 379 1.47 21.15 -28.04
CA ASN A 379 1.34 20.17 -29.13
C ASN A 379 0.41 19.02 -28.70
N VAL A 380 0.53 18.54 -27.46
CA VAL A 380 -0.36 17.49 -26.92
C VAL A 380 -1.80 18.00 -26.84
N ILE A 381 -2.00 19.22 -26.34
CA ILE A 381 -3.32 19.87 -26.31
C ILE A 381 -3.90 19.94 -27.72
N ASN A 382 -3.14 20.41 -28.70
CA ASN A 382 -3.59 20.52 -30.08
C ASN A 382 -3.95 19.15 -30.68
N GLY A 383 -3.14 18.13 -30.44
CA GLY A 383 -3.44 16.77 -30.88
C GLY A 383 -4.72 16.18 -30.27
N ILE A 384 -5.02 16.52 -29.01
CA ILE A 384 -6.30 16.14 -28.37
C ILE A 384 -7.47 16.93 -28.98
N ARG A 385 -7.29 18.23 -29.26
CA ARG A 385 -8.31 19.07 -29.92
C ARG A 385 -8.63 18.56 -31.32
N GLU A 386 -7.61 18.23 -32.11
CA GLU A 386 -7.78 17.63 -33.44
C GLU A 386 -8.56 16.33 -33.36
N ARG A 387 -8.30 15.50 -32.35
CA ARG A 387 -9.05 14.27 -32.13
C ARG A 387 -10.51 14.51 -31.77
N ILE A 388 -10.82 15.54 -30.96
CA ILE A 388 -12.20 15.96 -30.67
C ILE A 388 -12.90 16.37 -31.96
N HIS A 389 -12.25 17.20 -32.78
CA HIS A 389 -12.80 17.63 -34.07
C HIS A 389 -13.04 16.47 -35.04
N TYR A 390 -12.09 15.54 -35.15
CA TYR A 390 -12.18 14.41 -36.06
C TYR A 390 -13.25 13.38 -35.62
N SER A 391 -13.36 13.12 -34.31
CA SER A 391 -14.30 12.15 -33.77
C SER A 391 -15.74 12.66 -33.64
N GLY A 392 -15.96 13.99 -33.76
CA GLY A 392 -17.29 14.59 -33.70
C GLY A 392 -17.98 14.45 -32.33
N VAL A 393 -17.19 14.25 -31.26
CA VAL A 393 -17.69 14.12 -29.88
C VAL A 393 -18.28 15.42 -29.37
N SER A 394 -19.32 15.29 -28.55
CA SER A 394 -20.09 16.42 -28.00
C SER A 394 -19.74 16.76 -26.55
N ALA A 395 -18.92 15.94 -25.90
CA ALA A 395 -18.46 16.13 -24.52
C ALA A 395 -17.06 15.54 -24.31
N ALA A 396 -16.40 15.97 -23.24
CA ALA A 396 -15.12 15.43 -22.81
C ALA A 396 -15.07 15.20 -21.29
N ALA A 397 -14.55 14.05 -20.87
CA ALA A 397 -14.27 13.73 -19.49
C ALA A 397 -12.77 13.55 -19.28
N VAL A 398 -12.18 14.25 -18.32
CA VAL A 398 -10.75 14.17 -17.99
C VAL A 398 -10.59 13.52 -16.62
N ASP A 399 -10.07 12.30 -16.61
CA ASP A 399 -9.65 11.61 -15.40
C ASP A 399 -8.19 12.00 -15.09
N HIS A 400 -7.92 12.51 -13.90
CA HIS A 400 -6.59 13.02 -13.54
C HIS A 400 -6.19 12.68 -12.09
N PHE A 401 -4.89 12.85 -11.81
CA PHE A 401 -4.27 12.55 -10.52
C PHE A 401 -3.68 13.82 -9.92
N GLY A 402 -4.46 14.50 -9.07
CA GLY A 402 -4.03 15.78 -8.47
C GLY A 402 -4.21 16.99 -9.37
N ASN A 403 -3.79 18.16 -8.90
CA ASN A 403 -3.90 19.41 -9.64
C ASN A 403 -2.51 19.81 -10.16
N SER A 404 -2.42 20.28 -11.39
CA SER A 404 -1.18 20.83 -11.97
C SER A 404 -1.50 21.96 -12.94
N ALA A 405 -0.50 22.79 -13.26
CA ALA A 405 -0.66 23.85 -14.26
C ALA A 405 -1.03 23.28 -15.63
N SER A 406 -0.40 22.17 -16.04
CA SER A 406 -0.69 21.50 -17.31
C SER A 406 -2.10 20.95 -17.41
N LEU A 407 -2.69 20.50 -16.30
CA LEU A 407 -4.12 20.12 -16.26
C LEU A 407 -5.02 21.34 -16.47
N HIS A 408 -4.68 22.48 -15.86
CA HIS A 408 -5.42 23.72 -16.05
C HIS A 408 -5.39 24.18 -17.51
N ASP A 409 -4.21 24.15 -18.15
CA ASP A 409 -4.06 24.48 -19.57
C ASP A 409 -4.91 23.56 -20.46
N LEU A 410 -4.92 22.26 -20.15
CA LEU A 410 -5.76 21.29 -20.84
C LEU A 410 -7.25 21.58 -20.64
N ASP A 411 -7.69 21.86 -19.40
CA ASP A 411 -9.08 22.20 -19.09
C ASP A 411 -9.54 23.46 -19.85
N VAL A 412 -8.74 24.53 -19.82
CA VAL A 412 -9.01 25.77 -20.54
C VAL A 412 -9.09 25.53 -22.05
N ALA A 413 -8.15 24.76 -22.61
CA ALA A 413 -8.15 24.45 -24.03
C ALA A 413 -9.36 23.60 -24.45
N LEU A 414 -9.75 22.60 -23.65
CA LEU A 414 -10.93 21.78 -23.92
C LEU A 414 -12.21 22.61 -23.85
N LYS A 415 -12.36 23.48 -22.86
CA LYS A 415 -13.49 24.43 -22.72
C LYS A 415 -13.53 25.52 -23.79
N SER A 416 -12.43 25.72 -24.52
CA SER A 416 -12.42 26.63 -25.69
C SER A 416 -13.02 25.98 -26.94
N VAL A 417 -12.96 24.64 -27.04
CA VAL A 417 -13.48 23.87 -28.17
C VAL A 417 -14.88 23.33 -27.88
N LEU A 418 -15.14 22.95 -26.63
CA LEU A 418 -16.42 22.45 -26.13
C LEU A 418 -17.01 23.46 -25.15
N HIS A 419 -18.35 23.52 -24.99
CA HIS A 419 -18.94 24.39 -23.96
C HIS A 419 -18.54 23.92 -22.54
N GLU A 420 -18.47 24.84 -21.59
CA GLU A 420 -18.02 24.55 -20.21
C GLU A 420 -18.82 23.41 -19.55
N SER A 421 -20.12 23.34 -19.78
CA SER A 421 -21.00 22.28 -19.27
C SER A 421 -20.75 20.88 -19.87
N GLN A 422 -19.90 20.79 -20.89
CA GLN A 422 -19.57 19.56 -21.61
C GLN A 422 -18.22 18.97 -21.21
N VAL A 423 -17.45 19.67 -20.36
CA VAL A 423 -16.14 19.22 -19.87
C VAL A 423 -16.26 18.84 -18.40
N THR A 424 -15.94 17.58 -18.06
CA THR A 424 -15.96 17.08 -16.67
C THR A 424 -14.55 16.70 -16.23
N LEU A 425 -14.09 17.23 -15.09
CA LEU A 425 -12.81 16.85 -14.48
C LEU A 425 -13.06 15.91 -13.28
N THR A 426 -12.42 14.75 -13.28
CA THR A 426 -12.51 13.76 -12.20
C THR A 426 -11.14 13.52 -11.58
N ASN A 427 -10.96 13.94 -10.33
CA ASN A 427 -9.73 13.67 -9.59
C ASN A 427 -9.79 12.29 -8.92
N ILE A 428 -9.09 11.31 -9.49
CA ILE A 428 -9.07 9.91 -9.02
C ILE A 428 -8.51 9.79 -7.59
N LEU A 429 -7.56 10.66 -7.21
CA LEU A 429 -6.98 10.66 -5.86
C LEU A 429 -8.02 11.06 -4.80
N THR A 430 -8.96 11.93 -5.14
CA THR A 430 -10.04 12.36 -4.22
C THR A 430 -11.21 11.39 -4.17
N MET A 431 -11.54 10.71 -5.28
CA MET A 431 -12.49 9.60 -5.28
C MET A 431 -12.01 8.47 -4.36
N SER A 432 -10.69 8.32 -4.24
CA SER A 432 -10.04 7.45 -3.27
C SER A 432 -10.16 7.91 -1.81
N CYS A 433 -10.68 9.10 -1.53
CA CYS A 433 -10.90 9.64 -0.18
C CYS A 433 -12.31 9.37 0.37
N VAL A 434 -13.27 8.97 -0.47
CA VAL A 434 -14.63 8.71 -0.02
C VAL A 434 -14.61 7.41 0.81
N PRO A 435 -14.94 7.44 2.12
CA PRO A 435 -15.06 6.21 2.88
C PRO A 435 -16.15 5.37 2.22
N PRO A 436 -15.91 4.07 1.98
CA PRO A 436 -16.97 3.21 1.47
C PRO A 436 -18.19 3.32 2.41
N PRO A 437 -19.42 3.23 1.87
CA PRO A 437 -20.62 3.17 2.70
C PRO A 437 -20.37 2.19 3.85
N ARG A 438 -20.78 2.55 5.08
CA ARG A 438 -20.62 1.72 6.29
C ARG A 438 -21.17 0.31 6.04
N GLU A 439 -20.34 -0.58 5.51
CA GLU A 439 -20.56 -2.01 5.57
C GLU A 439 -20.19 -2.44 6.98
N ILE A 440 -21.22 -2.80 7.75
CA ILE A 440 -21.13 -3.18 9.17
C ILE A 440 -20.48 -4.57 9.33
N ALA A 441 -20.21 -5.30 8.24
CA ALA A 441 -19.53 -6.59 8.28
C ALA A 441 -18.01 -6.42 8.18
N PRO A 442 -17.21 -6.98 9.12
CA PRO A 442 -15.77 -7.00 8.97
C PRO A 442 -15.36 -7.86 7.77
N ARG A 443 -14.46 -7.32 6.94
CA ARG A 443 -14.15 -7.80 5.58
C ARG A 443 -13.34 -9.11 5.54
N SER A 444 -12.83 -9.57 6.68
CA SER A 444 -12.24 -10.89 6.89
C SER A 444 -12.16 -11.19 8.40
N THR A 445 -12.00 -12.47 8.76
CA THR A 445 -11.79 -12.86 10.17
C THR A 445 -10.51 -12.25 10.76
N GLY A 446 -9.44 -12.12 9.97
CA GLY A 446 -8.16 -11.56 10.42
C GLY A 446 -8.16 -10.04 10.68
N LEU A 447 -9.12 -9.30 10.11
CA LEU A 447 -9.32 -7.87 10.34
C LEU A 447 -10.56 -7.57 11.18
N SER A 448 -11.22 -8.61 11.71
CA SER A 448 -12.40 -8.46 12.55
C SER A 448 -12.00 -7.95 13.93
N LYS A 449 -12.77 -7.00 14.46
CA LYS A 449 -12.68 -6.64 15.87
C LYS A 449 -13.12 -7.83 16.72
N LEU A 450 -12.37 -8.12 17.78
CA LEU A 450 -12.77 -9.12 18.78
C LEU A 450 -13.75 -8.49 19.76
N ALA A 451 -14.88 -9.15 19.99
CA ALA A 451 -15.88 -8.73 20.97
C ALA A 451 -15.68 -9.51 22.26
N ILE A 452 -15.52 -8.80 23.37
CA ILE A 452 -15.53 -9.39 24.72
C ILE A 452 -17.00 -9.40 25.18
N VAL A 453 -17.58 -10.59 25.32
CA VAL A 453 -19.03 -10.77 25.53
C VAL A 453 -19.39 -11.28 26.94
N GLY A 454 -18.40 -11.65 27.74
CA GLY A 454 -18.56 -12.09 29.12
C GLY A 454 -17.22 -12.10 29.85
N MET A 455 -17.26 -11.91 31.17
CA MET A 455 -16.10 -11.82 32.06
C MET A 455 -16.47 -12.24 33.48
N ALA A 456 -15.55 -12.90 34.16
CA ALA A 456 -15.65 -13.23 35.58
C ALA A 456 -14.24 -13.24 36.18
N CYS A 457 -14.13 -12.95 37.47
CA CYS A 457 -12.84 -12.93 38.14
C CYS A 457 -12.94 -13.33 39.61
N ARG A 458 -11.80 -13.75 40.16
CA ARG A 458 -11.53 -13.83 41.60
C ARG A 458 -10.22 -13.09 41.85
N LEU A 459 -10.28 -12.02 42.64
CA LEU A 459 -9.16 -11.12 42.86
C LEU A 459 -9.01 -10.78 44.36
N PRO A 460 -7.83 -10.29 44.78
CA PRO A 460 -7.59 -9.93 46.18
C PRO A 460 -8.53 -8.84 46.72
N GLY A 461 -8.67 -8.78 48.05
CA GLY A 461 -9.48 -7.76 48.73
C GLY A 461 -10.99 -8.04 48.75
N GLY A 462 -11.39 -9.32 48.69
CA GLY A 462 -12.80 -9.72 48.67
C GLY A 462 -13.49 -9.56 47.31
N ALA A 463 -12.74 -9.31 46.24
CA ALA A 463 -13.26 -9.22 44.88
C ALA A 463 -13.63 -10.59 44.31
N THR A 464 -14.82 -11.07 44.68
CA THR A 464 -15.37 -12.34 44.19
C THR A 464 -16.01 -12.24 42.81
N ASP A 465 -16.17 -11.04 42.26
CA ASP A 465 -16.80 -10.76 40.98
C ASP A 465 -16.28 -9.41 40.42
N THR A 466 -16.67 -9.09 39.19
CA THR A 466 -16.19 -7.89 38.48
C THR A 466 -16.69 -6.58 39.10
N GLU A 467 -17.88 -6.58 39.71
CA GLU A 467 -18.45 -5.39 40.37
C GLU A 467 -17.69 -5.05 41.65
N LYS A 468 -17.41 -6.07 42.48
CA LYS A 468 -16.59 -5.87 43.69
C LYS A 468 -15.15 -5.48 43.34
N PHE A 469 -14.60 -6.01 42.25
CA PHE A 469 -13.30 -5.56 41.78
C PHE A 469 -13.33 -4.09 41.35
N TRP A 470 -14.36 -3.68 40.62
CA TRP A 470 -14.55 -2.29 40.23
C TRP A 470 -14.68 -1.35 41.44
N ASP A 471 -15.42 -1.76 42.46
CA ASP A 471 -15.55 -1.01 43.72
C ASP A 471 -14.20 -0.75 44.40
N ILE A 472 -13.30 -1.74 44.40
CA ILE A 472 -11.94 -1.60 44.93
C ILE A 472 -11.15 -0.57 44.14
N LEU A 473 -11.21 -0.64 42.80
CA LEU A 473 -10.50 0.28 41.91
C LEU A 473 -11.00 1.72 42.04
N VAL A 474 -12.32 1.93 42.05
CA VAL A 474 -12.93 3.26 42.16
C VAL A 474 -12.59 3.90 43.50
N LYS A 475 -12.54 3.11 44.58
CA LYS A 475 -12.15 3.59 45.91
C LYS A 475 -10.64 3.78 46.07
N GLY A 476 -9.83 3.34 45.10
CA GLY A 476 -8.37 3.43 45.15
C GLY A 476 -7.75 2.65 46.31
N LEU A 477 -8.33 1.49 46.67
CA LEU A 477 -7.88 0.73 47.84
C LEU A 477 -6.60 -0.06 47.56
N ASP A 478 -5.66 -0.01 48.51
CA ASP A 478 -4.55 -0.95 48.58
C ASP A 478 -5.00 -2.21 49.35
N VAL A 479 -4.93 -3.36 48.69
CA VAL A 479 -5.35 -4.67 49.22
C VAL A 479 -4.16 -5.56 49.59
N SER A 480 -2.95 -5.01 49.60
CA SER A 480 -1.75 -5.67 50.10
C SER A 480 -1.90 -5.99 51.59
N ARG A 481 -1.56 -7.23 51.95
CA ARG A 481 -1.62 -7.68 53.34
C ARG A 481 -0.51 -8.68 53.62
N LYS A 482 -0.29 -8.94 54.91
CA LYS A 482 0.65 -9.96 55.35
C LYS A 482 0.24 -11.33 54.81
N VAL A 483 1.23 -12.17 54.45
CA VAL A 483 0.98 -13.53 53.95
C VAL A 483 0.07 -14.29 54.91
N PRO A 484 -1.09 -14.78 54.45
CA PRO A 484 -2.02 -15.56 55.27
C PRO A 484 -1.42 -16.90 55.74
N ALA A 485 -1.82 -17.34 56.94
CA ALA A 485 -1.32 -18.57 57.54
C ALA A 485 -1.72 -19.85 56.79
N ASP A 486 -2.75 -19.80 55.95
CA ASP A 486 -3.19 -20.89 55.07
C ASP A 486 -2.36 -20.98 53.76
N ARG A 487 -1.32 -20.16 53.60
CA ARG A 487 -0.28 -20.32 52.56
C ARG A 487 0.96 -20.99 53.14
N PHE A 488 1.60 -20.32 54.10
CA PHE A 488 2.71 -20.82 54.90
C PHE A 488 2.94 -19.88 56.10
N ASP A 489 3.68 -20.36 57.11
CA ASP A 489 4.07 -19.51 58.24
C ASP A 489 5.14 -18.49 57.81
N ILE A 490 4.75 -17.23 57.67
CA ILE A 490 5.65 -16.16 57.24
C ILE A 490 6.74 -15.83 58.25
N GLU A 491 6.55 -16.11 59.54
CA GLU A 491 7.59 -15.83 60.54
C GLU A 491 8.81 -16.72 60.36
N THR A 492 8.62 -17.95 59.87
CA THR A 492 9.72 -18.86 59.55
C THR A 492 10.37 -18.58 58.18
N HIS A 493 9.69 -17.83 57.30
CA HIS A 493 10.09 -17.60 55.91
C HIS A 493 10.43 -16.12 55.59
N TYR A 494 10.63 -15.29 56.61
CA TYR A 494 10.98 -13.88 56.46
C TYR A 494 12.42 -13.59 56.92
N ASP A 495 13.18 -12.91 56.07
CA ASP A 495 14.49 -12.34 56.42
C ASP A 495 14.66 -10.98 55.71
N PRO A 496 14.52 -9.85 56.42
CA PRO A 496 14.70 -8.52 55.82
C PRO A 496 16.11 -8.29 55.28
N THR A 497 17.11 -9.08 55.70
CA THR A 497 18.49 -8.93 55.24
C THR A 497 18.74 -9.62 53.89
N GLY A 498 17.85 -10.53 53.46
CA GLY A 498 18.01 -11.30 52.23
C GLY A 498 19.19 -12.28 52.23
N LYS A 499 19.76 -12.60 53.41
CA LYS A 499 20.98 -13.43 53.52
C LYS A 499 20.67 -14.90 53.78
N GLN A 500 19.51 -15.20 54.35
CA GLN A 500 19.09 -16.57 54.64
C GLN A 500 18.42 -17.20 53.43
N MET A 501 18.83 -18.43 53.11
CA MET A 501 18.25 -19.23 52.03
C MET A 501 16.77 -19.55 52.31
N ASN A 502 15.95 -19.60 51.26
CA ASN A 502 14.51 -19.90 51.30
C ASN A 502 13.68 -18.95 52.19
N LYS A 503 14.16 -17.72 52.37
CA LYS A 503 13.41 -16.65 53.05
C LYS A 503 13.20 -15.47 52.13
N SER A 504 12.00 -14.89 52.22
CA SER A 504 11.61 -13.69 51.49
C SER A 504 12.06 -12.42 52.22
N MET A 505 12.40 -11.39 51.46
CA MET A 505 12.65 -10.04 51.98
C MET A 505 11.36 -9.26 52.29
N THR A 506 10.19 -9.79 51.89
CA THR A 506 8.87 -9.19 52.12
C THR A 506 7.93 -10.17 52.82
N GLN A 507 7.08 -9.63 53.69
CA GLN A 507 5.99 -10.36 54.35
C GLN A 507 4.63 -10.12 53.69
N TYR A 508 4.58 -9.34 52.62
CA TYR A 508 3.34 -8.80 52.05
C TYR A 508 3.08 -9.31 50.64
N GLY A 509 1.80 -9.42 50.31
CA GLY A 509 1.30 -9.75 48.97
C GLY A 509 -0.21 -9.53 48.88
N CYS A 510 -0.77 -9.77 47.70
CA CYS A 510 -2.19 -9.67 47.45
C CYS A 510 -2.75 -11.07 47.23
N PHE A 511 -3.67 -11.50 48.10
CA PHE A 511 -4.13 -12.89 48.14
C PHE A 511 -5.64 -12.97 47.89
N ILE A 512 -6.05 -13.97 47.13
CA ILE A 512 -7.43 -14.45 47.14
C ILE A 512 -7.71 -15.03 48.52
N ASP A 513 -8.84 -14.68 49.14
CA ASP A 513 -9.16 -15.07 50.51
C ASP A 513 -9.38 -16.57 50.66
N GLU A 514 -10.25 -17.15 49.83
CA GLU A 514 -10.70 -18.53 49.97
C GLU A 514 -10.48 -19.32 48.66
N PRO A 515 -9.22 -19.44 48.17
CA PRO A 515 -8.95 -20.10 46.89
C PRO A 515 -9.29 -21.61 46.90
N GLY A 516 -9.47 -22.18 48.09
CA GLY A 516 -9.86 -23.58 48.26
C GLY A 516 -11.35 -23.86 48.03
N LEU A 517 -12.22 -22.86 47.96
CA LEU A 517 -13.66 -23.08 47.76
C LEU A 517 -13.96 -23.50 46.33
N PHE A 518 -14.71 -24.60 46.18
CA PHE A 518 -15.05 -25.17 44.88
C PHE A 518 -16.25 -26.12 44.99
N ASP A 519 -17.20 -26.02 44.06
CA ASP A 519 -18.34 -26.93 43.96
C ASP A 519 -17.96 -28.20 43.17
N ALA A 520 -17.31 -29.13 43.86
CA ALA A 520 -16.81 -30.35 43.23
C ALA A 520 -17.93 -31.20 42.57
N PRO A 521 -19.10 -31.42 43.20
CA PRO A 521 -20.20 -32.14 42.56
C PRO A 521 -20.69 -31.48 41.27
N PHE A 522 -20.82 -30.15 41.22
CA PHE A 522 -21.25 -29.43 40.02
C PHE A 522 -20.32 -29.71 38.83
N PHE A 523 -19.01 -29.74 39.09
CA PHE A 523 -17.99 -30.00 38.06
C PHE A 523 -17.64 -31.48 37.87
N ASN A 524 -18.48 -32.40 38.36
CA ASN A 524 -18.30 -33.86 38.27
C ASN A 524 -16.96 -34.36 38.83
N MET A 525 -16.50 -33.73 39.92
CA MET A 525 -15.23 -34.04 40.58
C MET A 525 -15.47 -34.71 41.94
N SER A 526 -14.76 -35.80 42.21
CA SER A 526 -14.82 -36.44 43.53
C SER A 526 -14.16 -35.55 44.60
N PRO A 527 -14.57 -35.61 45.89
CA PRO A 527 -13.92 -34.85 46.95
C PRO A 527 -12.39 -35.08 47.01
N ARG A 528 -11.96 -36.32 46.74
CA ARG A 528 -10.54 -36.70 46.70
C ARG A 528 -9.80 -36.04 45.55
N GLU A 529 -10.40 -36.00 44.36
CA GLU A 529 -9.81 -35.31 43.20
C GLU A 529 -9.78 -33.78 43.42
N ALA A 530 -10.84 -33.20 43.98
CA ALA A 530 -10.94 -31.77 44.24
C ALA A 530 -9.89 -31.27 45.22
N GLN A 531 -9.62 -32.04 46.28
CA GLN A 531 -8.56 -31.71 47.25
C GLN A 531 -7.17 -31.68 46.60
N THR A 532 -6.93 -32.58 45.64
CA THR A 532 -5.66 -32.62 44.91
C THR A 532 -5.61 -31.62 43.76
N THR A 533 -6.72 -31.15 43.21
CA THR A 533 -6.69 -30.27 42.03
C THR A 533 -6.25 -28.86 42.42
N ASP A 534 -5.30 -28.31 41.68
CA ASP A 534 -4.78 -26.96 41.86
C ASP A 534 -5.93 -25.94 41.95
N PRO A 535 -5.98 -25.12 43.02
CA PRO A 535 -6.93 -24.02 43.15
C PRO A 535 -7.05 -23.15 41.88
N GLN A 536 -5.96 -22.91 41.17
CA GLN A 536 -5.96 -22.12 39.94
C GLN A 536 -6.84 -22.77 38.86
N MET A 537 -6.76 -24.10 38.69
CA MET A 537 -7.59 -24.83 37.73
C MET A 537 -9.06 -24.87 38.15
N ARG A 538 -9.32 -24.99 39.45
CA ARG A 538 -10.68 -24.95 40.02
C ARG A 538 -11.33 -23.59 39.81
N LEU A 539 -10.61 -22.50 40.11
CA LEU A 539 -11.05 -21.14 39.89
C LEU A 539 -11.19 -20.81 38.40
N ALA A 540 -10.31 -21.32 37.53
CA ALA A 540 -10.43 -21.19 36.08
C ALA A 540 -11.74 -21.82 35.57
N LEU A 541 -12.14 -22.97 36.10
CA LEU A 541 -13.36 -23.65 35.71
C LEU A 541 -14.62 -22.90 36.19
N VAL A 542 -14.61 -22.37 37.42
CA VAL A 542 -15.69 -21.53 37.97
C VAL A 542 -15.86 -20.25 37.16
N THR A 543 -14.77 -19.51 36.94
CA THR A 543 -14.80 -18.23 36.21
C THR A 543 -15.14 -18.44 34.74
N ALA A 544 -14.69 -19.52 34.10
CA ALA A 544 -15.14 -19.88 32.76
C ALA A 544 -16.64 -20.14 32.69
N TYR A 545 -17.21 -20.86 33.67
CA TYR A 545 -18.66 -21.07 33.76
C TYR A 545 -19.43 -19.76 33.88
N GLU A 546 -19.05 -18.91 34.84
CA GLU A 546 -19.71 -17.62 35.10
C GLU A 546 -19.62 -16.67 33.89
N ALA A 547 -18.46 -16.60 33.23
CA ALA A 547 -18.28 -15.76 32.04
C ALA A 547 -19.10 -16.26 30.84
N LEU A 548 -19.23 -17.58 30.67
CA LEU A 548 -20.07 -18.17 29.63
C LEU A 548 -21.56 -17.91 29.89
N GLU A 549 -22.02 -18.07 31.14
CA GLU A 549 -23.39 -17.71 31.54
C GLU A 549 -23.68 -16.22 31.30
N GLN A 550 -22.77 -15.33 31.68
CA GLN A 550 -22.92 -13.89 31.44
C GLN A 550 -23.01 -13.56 29.94
N ALA A 551 -22.30 -14.31 29.10
CA ALA A 551 -22.37 -14.18 27.64
C ALA A 551 -23.64 -14.79 27.01
N GLY A 552 -24.51 -15.42 27.81
CA GLY A 552 -25.68 -16.17 27.32
C GLY A 552 -25.29 -17.39 26.47
N TYR A 553 -24.13 -17.98 26.76
CA TYR A 553 -23.61 -19.13 26.02
C TYR A 553 -24.51 -20.36 26.24
N VAL A 554 -24.86 -21.02 25.14
CA VAL A 554 -25.47 -22.36 25.16
C VAL A 554 -24.86 -23.16 24.02
N GLY A 555 -24.31 -24.34 24.33
CA GLY A 555 -23.66 -25.21 23.36
C GLY A 555 -24.59 -25.59 22.21
N ASN A 556 -24.07 -25.52 20.99
CA ASN A 556 -24.78 -25.84 19.74
C ASN A 556 -26.03 -24.99 19.45
N ARG A 557 -26.28 -23.91 20.20
CA ARG A 557 -27.42 -23.01 19.97
C ARG A 557 -27.28 -22.18 18.69
N THR A 558 -26.06 -21.77 18.33
CA THR A 558 -25.79 -20.95 17.14
C THR A 558 -24.55 -21.46 16.40
N ASN A 559 -24.32 -20.93 15.18
CA ASN A 559 -23.13 -21.24 14.41
C ASN A 559 -21.82 -20.87 15.12
N SER A 560 -21.81 -19.86 16.00
CA SER A 560 -20.62 -19.48 16.77
C SER A 560 -20.44 -20.31 18.04
N THR A 561 -21.50 -20.95 18.56
CA THR A 561 -21.45 -21.77 19.78
C THR A 561 -21.39 -23.28 19.51
N LYS A 562 -21.11 -23.69 18.27
CA LYS A 562 -20.79 -25.09 17.94
C LYS A 562 -19.53 -25.53 18.68
N LEU A 563 -19.56 -26.72 19.27
CA LEU A 563 -18.52 -27.19 20.19
C LEU A 563 -17.12 -27.24 19.55
N GLU A 564 -17.02 -27.59 18.26
CA GLU A 564 -15.79 -27.64 17.47
C GLU A 564 -15.19 -26.26 17.16
N ARG A 565 -15.94 -25.18 17.38
CA ARG A 565 -15.50 -23.80 17.10
C ARG A 565 -15.02 -23.05 18.33
N ILE A 566 -15.02 -23.70 19.50
CA ILE A 566 -14.68 -23.09 20.77
C ILE A 566 -13.33 -23.60 21.21
N GLY A 567 -12.38 -22.69 21.41
CA GLY A 567 -11.06 -22.99 21.94
C GLY A 567 -10.81 -22.25 23.26
N THR A 568 -9.92 -22.82 24.06
CA THR A 568 -9.52 -22.27 25.37
C THR A 568 -8.04 -21.94 25.37
N TYR A 569 -7.70 -20.75 25.83
CA TYR A 569 -6.33 -20.25 25.96
C TYR A 569 -6.17 -19.72 27.38
N TYR A 570 -5.18 -20.21 28.11
CA TYR A 570 -4.98 -19.87 29.51
C TYR A 570 -3.51 -19.54 29.79
N GLY A 571 -3.27 -18.43 30.48
CA GLY A 571 -1.93 -18.02 30.91
C GLY A 571 -1.58 -18.62 32.26
N GLN A 572 -0.50 -19.40 32.35
CA GLN A 572 -0.06 -20.02 33.60
C GLN A 572 1.47 -20.17 33.63
N ALA A 573 2.12 -19.38 34.48
CA ALA A 573 3.56 -19.39 34.68
C ALA A 573 4.04 -20.35 35.80
N ALA A 574 3.13 -20.69 36.72
CA ALA A 574 3.48 -21.41 37.94
C ALA A 574 2.48 -22.53 38.24
N ASP A 575 2.96 -23.57 38.92
CA ASP A 575 2.23 -24.76 39.35
C ASP A 575 2.60 -25.16 40.79
N ASP A 576 2.68 -24.14 41.66
CA ASP A 576 3.09 -24.22 43.06
C ASP A 576 2.31 -25.27 43.86
N TYR A 577 1.01 -25.46 43.56
CA TYR A 577 0.21 -26.45 44.26
C TYR A 577 0.72 -27.87 44.02
N ARG A 578 1.25 -28.15 42.82
CA ARG A 578 1.89 -29.43 42.51
C ARG A 578 3.18 -29.61 43.31
N GLU A 579 3.99 -28.56 43.41
CA GLU A 579 5.31 -28.59 44.04
C GLU A 579 5.23 -28.65 45.56
N VAL A 580 4.41 -27.80 46.18
CA VAL A 580 4.42 -27.56 47.63
C VAL A 580 3.31 -28.31 48.36
N ASN A 581 2.11 -28.44 47.76
CA ASN A 581 0.98 -29.09 48.41
C ASN A 581 0.91 -30.58 48.02
N GLN A 582 0.72 -30.89 46.74
CA GLN A 582 0.63 -32.28 46.28
C GLN A 582 1.97 -33.02 46.39
N GLY A 583 3.10 -32.30 46.31
CA GLY A 583 4.44 -32.87 46.46
C GLY A 583 4.68 -33.53 47.83
N GLN A 584 3.87 -33.20 48.84
CA GLN A 584 3.93 -33.84 50.16
C GLN A 584 3.41 -35.28 50.15
N GLU A 585 2.40 -35.57 49.33
CA GLU A 585 1.81 -36.91 49.19
C GLU A 585 1.32 -37.15 47.75
N VAL A 586 2.17 -37.79 46.94
CA VAL A 586 1.85 -38.10 45.55
C VAL A 586 0.75 -39.17 45.49
N SER A 587 -0.37 -38.84 44.82
CA SER A 587 -1.53 -39.72 44.67
C SER A 587 -2.00 -39.82 43.21
N THR A 588 -3.06 -40.59 42.96
CA THR A 588 -3.62 -40.85 41.61
C THR A 588 -3.89 -39.58 40.80
N TYR A 589 -4.28 -38.48 41.45
CA TYR A 589 -4.63 -37.22 40.80
C TYR A 589 -3.49 -36.20 40.80
N TYR A 590 -2.26 -36.59 41.16
CA TYR A 590 -1.09 -35.70 41.16
C TYR A 590 -0.88 -35.03 39.80
N ILE A 591 -0.75 -35.83 38.73
CA ILE A 591 -0.54 -35.29 37.37
C ILE A 591 -1.77 -34.53 36.84
N PRO A 592 -3.00 -35.09 36.84
CA PRO A 592 -4.18 -34.38 36.33
C PRO A 592 -4.62 -33.18 37.17
N GLY A 593 -4.16 -33.11 38.43
CA GLY A 593 -4.46 -32.02 39.36
C GLY A 593 -3.44 -30.89 39.35
N GLY A 594 -2.20 -31.13 38.90
CA GLY A 594 -1.11 -30.14 38.96
C GLY A 594 -0.44 -29.80 37.63
N CYS A 595 -0.58 -30.62 36.58
CA CYS A 595 0.00 -30.29 35.27
C CYS A 595 -0.78 -29.19 34.56
N ARG A 596 -0.08 -28.10 34.19
CA ARG A 596 -0.65 -26.86 33.60
C ARG A 596 -1.59 -27.09 32.41
N ALA A 597 -1.30 -28.09 31.57
CA ALA A 597 -2.15 -28.44 30.42
C ALA A 597 -3.59 -28.81 30.80
N PHE A 598 -3.81 -29.28 32.05
CA PHE A 598 -5.15 -29.64 32.54
C PHE A 598 -5.99 -28.44 32.96
N GLY A 599 -5.42 -27.23 33.12
CA GLY A 599 -6.20 -26.01 33.38
C GLY A 599 -7.21 -25.73 32.25
N PRO A 600 -6.73 -25.36 31.04
CA PRO A 600 -7.61 -25.19 29.88
C PRO A 600 -8.25 -26.52 29.43
N GLY A 601 -7.56 -27.65 29.61
CA GLY A 601 -8.09 -28.97 29.26
C GLY A 601 -9.35 -29.36 30.03
N ARG A 602 -9.45 -29.03 31.32
CA ARG A 602 -10.65 -29.27 32.13
C ARG A 602 -11.83 -28.43 31.69
N ILE A 603 -11.60 -27.18 31.26
CA ILE A 603 -12.64 -26.32 30.68
C ILE A 603 -13.20 -27.00 29.41
N ASN A 604 -12.34 -27.40 28.47
CA ASN A 604 -12.78 -28.11 27.28
C ASN A 604 -13.52 -29.42 27.62
N TYR A 605 -12.99 -30.21 28.56
CA TYR A 605 -13.57 -31.49 28.94
C TYR A 605 -14.96 -31.36 29.59
N PHE A 606 -15.13 -30.37 30.48
CA PHE A 606 -16.40 -30.14 31.17
C PHE A 606 -17.49 -29.68 30.19
N PHE A 607 -17.20 -28.66 29.37
CA PHE A 607 -18.16 -28.10 28.42
C PHE A 607 -18.24 -28.83 27.07
N LYS A 608 -17.42 -29.86 26.86
CA LYS A 608 -17.32 -30.64 25.62
C LYS A 608 -16.84 -29.81 24.41
N PHE A 609 -16.02 -28.78 24.65
CA PHE A 609 -15.41 -28.02 23.56
C PHE A 609 -14.36 -28.87 22.84
N ALA A 610 -14.47 -28.92 21.52
CA ALA A 610 -13.61 -29.74 20.65
C ALA A 610 -12.59 -28.91 19.86
N GLY A 611 -12.55 -27.59 20.06
CA GLY A 611 -11.51 -26.73 19.50
C GLY A 611 -10.20 -26.77 20.30
N PRO A 612 -9.24 -25.90 19.97
CA PRO A 612 -7.91 -25.90 20.58
C PRO A 612 -7.94 -25.66 22.09
N SER A 613 -6.94 -26.19 22.80
CA SER A 613 -6.74 -25.99 24.25
C SER A 613 -5.26 -25.73 24.52
N TYR A 614 -4.91 -24.49 24.85
CA TYR A 614 -3.52 -24.06 25.04
C TYR A 614 -3.28 -23.50 26.44
N SER A 615 -2.21 -23.96 27.07
CA SER A 615 -1.57 -23.29 28.19
C SER A 615 -0.41 -22.46 27.63
N ILE A 616 -0.35 -21.18 27.99
CA ILE A 616 0.65 -20.23 27.51
C ILE A 616 1.46 -19.75 28.72
N ASP A 617 2.78 -19.80 28.60
CA ASP A 617 3.71 -19.27 29.58
C ASP A 617 4.66 -18.29 28.87
N THR A 618 4.64 -17.04 29.32
CA THR A 618 5.53 -15.98 28.81
C THR A 618 6.32 -15.29 29.94
N ALA A 619 6.24 -15.80 31.18
CA ALA A 619 7.02 -15.46 32.39
C ALA A 619 6.21 -15.69 33.67
#